data_AF-A0A8T4PEA5-F1
#
_entry.id   AF-A0A8T4PEA5-F1
#
_cell.length_a   1.000
_cell.length_b   1.000
_cell.length_c   1.000
_cell.angle_alpha   90.00
_cell.angle_beta   90.00
_cell.angle_gamma   90.00
#
_symmetry.space_group_name_H-M   'P 1'
#
loop_
_entity.id
_entity.type
_entity.pdbx_description
1 polymer ?
#
loop_
_entity_poly.entity_id
_entity_poly.type
_entity_poly.pdbx_seq_one_letter_code
_entity_poly.pdbx_strand_id
1 'polypeptide(L)' 'MKYTKKLIKTGGGLVVRVPSDIVKVLNLTEKDYVEIDLSKIDVKALNKKSK' A
#
# COMPACT_ATOMS: atom_id res chain seq x y z
N MET A 1 14.84 -5.07 -5.19
CA MET A 1 14.77 -3.99 -4.17
C MET A 1 13.65 -4.30 -3.19
N LYS A 2 13.87 -4.20 -1.87
CA LYS A 2 12.87 -4.59 -0.85
C LYS A 2 12.29 -3.33 -0.22
N TYR A 3 10.99 -3.10 -0.41
CA TYR A 3 10.29 -1.98 0.22
C TYR A 3 9.73 -2.40 1.58
N THR A 4 10.00 -1.61 2.61
CA THR A 4 9.37 -1.77 3.92
C THR A 4 8.06 -1.00 3.92
N LYS A 5 6.93 -1.70 4.09
CA LYS A 5 5.63 -1.05 4.22
C LYS A 5 5.61 -0.15 5.45
N LYS A 6 5.26 1.13 5.28
CA LYS A 6 5.00 2.07 6.39
C LYS A 6 3.52 2.41 6.42
N LEU A 7 2.82 1.84 7.39
CA LEU A 7 1.41 2.09 7.66
C LEU A 7 1.30 3.32 8.59
N ILE A 8 0.45 4.28 8.24
CA ILE A 8 0.20 5.48 9.03
C ILE A 8 -1.29 5.53 9.33
N LYS A 9 -1.65 5.63 10.61
CA LYS A 9 -3.03 5.87 11.05
C LYS A 9 -3.26 7.38 11.04
N THR A 10 -4.24 7.83 10.27
CA THR A 10 -4.70 9.22 10.26
C THR A 10 -6.10 9.29 10.87
N GLY A 11 -6.59 10.49 11.17
CA GLY A 11 -7.96 10.66 11.69
C GLY A 11 -9.04 10.13 10.73
N GLY A 12 -8.75 10.05 9.43
CA GLY A 12 -9.67 9.57 8.40
C GLY A 12 -9.49 8.10 7.99
N GLY A 13 -8.52 7.37 8.55
CA GLY A 13 -8.33 5.95 8.22
C GLY A 13 -6.88 5.46 8.22
N LEU A 14 -6.63 4.38 7.48
CA LEU A 14 -5.30 3.80 7.27
C LEU A 14 -4.75 4.27 5.92
N VAL A 15 -3.55 4.84 5.94
CA VAL A 15 -2.86 5.30 4.74
C VAL A 15 -1.52 4.58 4.63
N VAL A 16 -1.16 4.19 3.40
CA VAL A 16 0.16 3.63 3.08
C VAL A 16 0.91 4.64 2.22
N ARG A 17 2.15 4.95 2.59
CA ARG A 17 2.99 5.84 1.79
C ARG A 17 3.65 5.07 0.66
N VAL A 18 3.45 5.54 -0.57
CA VAL A 18 4.17 5.02 -1.74
C VAL A 18 5.64 5.49 -1.67
N PRO A 19 6.61 4.57 -1.85
CA PRO A 19 8.04 4.91 -1.93
C PRO A 19 8.35 5.99 -2.98
N SER A 20 9.28 6.91 -2.66
CA SER A 20 9.57 8.10 -3.49
C SER A 20 10.21 7.79 -4.83
N ASP A 21 10.95 6.69 -4.92
CA ASP A 21 11.51 6.16 -6.16
C ASP A 21 10.43 5.65 -7.11
N ILE A 22 9.42 4.91 -6.61
CA ILE A 22 8.26 4.51 -7.41
C ILE A 22 7.52 5.74 -7.93
N VAL A 23 7.28 6.73 -7.07
CA VAL A 23 6.65 8.01 -7.47
C VAL A 23 7.43 8.68 -8.60
N LYS A 24 8.76 8.70 -8.54
CA LYS A 24 9.61 9.28 -9.59
C LYS A 24 9.61 8.46 -10.87
N VAL A 25 9.75 7.14 -10.78
CA VAL A 25 9.80 6.23 -11.94
C VAL A 25 8.50 6.24 -12.71
N LEU A 26 7.36 6.30 -12.00
CA LEU A 26 6.02 6.33 -12.59
C LEU A 26 5.48 7.76 -12.81
N ASN A 27 6.26 8.78 -12.45
CA ASN A 27 5.88 10.20 -12.51
C ASN A 27 4.50 10.49 -11.89
N LEU A 28 4.23 9.92 -10.72
CA LEU A 28 2.97 10.09 -10.01
C LEU A 28 2.86 11.48 -9.37
N THR A 29 1.65 12.01 -9.39
CA THR A 29 1.25 13.27 -8.77
C THR A 29 0.15 13.02 -7.74
N GLU A 30 -0.12 14.01 -6.87
CA GLU A 30 -1.16 13.91 -5.84
C GLU A 30 -2.58 13.79 -6.40
N LYS A 31 -2.77 14.06 -7.70
CA LYS A 31 -4.06 13.99 -8.39
C LYS A 31 -4.29 12.65 -9.08
N ASP A 32 -3.27 11.80 -9.15
CA ASP A 32 -3.38 10.53 -9.85
C ASP A 32 -4.14 9.51 -9.00
N TYR A 33 -4.98 8.74 -9.69
CA TYR A 33 -5.66 7.59 -9.11
C TYR A 33 -4.79 6.35 -9.26
N VAL A 34 -4.72 5.55 -8.20
CA VAL A 34 -4.01 4.27 -8.21
C VAL A 34 -5.00 3.13 -7.97
N GLU A 35 -4.89 2.08 -8.77
CA GLU A 35 -5.66 0.86 -8.58
C GLU A 35 -4.91 -0.09 -7.64
N ILE A 36 -5.64 -0.71 -6.71
CA ILE A 36 -5.10 -1.72 -5.79
C ILE A 36 -5.59 -3.09 -6.23
N ASP A 37 -4.71 -3.86 -6.87
CA ASP A 37 -4.98 -5.24 -7.23
C ASP A 37 -4.83 -6.15 -5.99
N LEU A 38 -5.95 -6.74 -5.56
CA LEU A 38 -6.01 -7.65 -4.41
C LEU A 38 -5.70 -9.11 -4.76
N SER A 39 -5.54 -9.45 -6.05
CA SER A 39 -5.29 -10.84 -6.50
C SER A 39 -3.99 -11.44 -5.93
N LYS A 40 -3.04 -10.58 -5.55
CA LYS A 40 -1.75 -10.96 -4.97
C LYS A 40 -1.74 -11.00 -3.45
N ILE A 41 -2.87 -10.76 -2.79
CA ILE A 41 -2.98 -10.87 -1.35
C ILE A 41 -3.25 -12.33 -0.99
N ASP A 42 -2.36 -12.93 -0.20
CA ASP A 42 -2.62 -14.24 0.40
C ASP A 42 -3.66 -14.10 1.52
N VAL A 43 -4.93 -14.24 1.15
CA VAL A 43 -6.07 -14.15 2.07
C VAL A 43 -6.03 -15.27 3.13
N LYS A 44 -5.37 -16.40 2.86
CA LYS A 44 -5.26 -17.50 3.83
C LYS A 44 -4.35 -17.11 5.00
N ALA A 45 -3.33 -16.28 4.77
CA ALA A 45 -2.47 -15.76 5.82
C ALA A 45 -3.18 -14.72 6.73
N LEU A 46 -4.20 -14.03 6.21
CA LEU A 46 -4.97 -13.04 6.98
C LEU A 46 -5.93 -13.71 7.98
N ASN A 47 -6.61 -14.78 7.57
CA ASN A 47 -7.59 -15.48 8.42
C ASN A 47 -6.96 -16.22 9.61
N LYS A 48 -5.67 -16.56 9.54
CA LYS A 48 -4.96 -17.24 10.63
C LYS A 48 -4.64 -16.35 11.83
N LYS A 49 -4.69 -15.01 11.69
CA LYS A 49 -4.38 -14.06 12.78
C LYS A 49 -5.60 -13.61 13.59
N SER A 50 -6.81 -14.06 13.22
CA SER A 50 -8.06 -13.71 13.91
C SER A 50 -8.63 -14.85 14.78
N LYS A 51 -7.84 -15.88 15.08
CA LYS A 51 -8.17 -16.92 16.09
C LYS A 51 -7.26 -16.81 17.29
#